data_AF-A0A3M1E449-F1
#
_entry.id   AF-A0A3M1E449-F1
#
_cell.length_a   1.000
_cell.length_b   1.000
_cell.length_c   1.000
_cell.angle_alpha   90.00
_cell.angle_beta   90.00
_cell.angle_gamma   90.00
#
_symmetry.space_group_name_H-M   'P 1'
#
loop_
_entity.id
_entity.type
_entity.pdbx_description
1 polymer ?
#
loop_
_entity_poly.entity_id
_entity_poly.type
_entity_poly.pdbx_seq_one_letter_code
_entity_poly.pdbx_strand_id
1 'polypeptide(L)'
;GGYASDLTRTYPVDGSFTPIQRQLYDTVREAQRRAIDACTPGRRYRDVHDVAARAICEGLVEAGLLRGKPESLFERAAHTLFFTHGVGHLIGLDVHDMEEFGDQAGYAPGRTRRPEFGNKYLRLDRDLAPGMAVTIEPGIYLVPAIWQNDAFVEPLADVVNRDAVERLLEQHFGGIRIEETIVVRDAQGPEILSQGLPNDADAVVPLLGTN
;
A
#
# COMPACT_ATOMS: atom_id res chain seq x y z
N GLY A 1 8.90 -7.10 -26.02
CA GLY A 1 10.28 -7.46 -25.65
C GLY A 1 10.35 -7.86 -24.20
N GLY A 2 9.72 -8.97 -23.79
CA GLY A 2 9.96 -9.67 -22.52
C GLY A 2 9.68 -8.97 -21.18
N TYR A 3 9.82 -7.64 -21.06
CA TYR A 3 9.72 -6.91 -19.80
C TYR A 3 8.27 -6.73 -19.35
N ALA A 4 8.06 -6.92 -18.05
CA ALA A 4 6.78 -6.75 -17.39
C ALA A 4 6.45 -5.28 -17.14
N SER A 5 5.16 -5.01 -16.97
CA SER A 5 4.62 -3.76 -16.43
C SER A 5 3.55 -4.14 -15.42
N ASP A 6 3.52 -3.47 -14.27
CA ASP A 6 2.47 -3.65 -13.26
C ASP A 6 1.94 -2.29 -12.81
N LEU A 7 0.62 -2.17 -12.82
CA LEU A 7 -0.09 -0.93 -12.57
C LEU A 7 -1.52 -1.22 -12.13
N THR A 8 -1.91 -0.59 -11.03
CA THR A 8 -3.25 -0.63 -10.47
C THR A 8 -3.82 0.78 -10.35
N ARG A 9 -5.10 0.93 -10.71
CA ARG A 9 -5.93 2.10 -10.45
C ARG A 9 -7.24 1.65 -9.82
N THR A 10 -7.75 2.47 -8.92
CA THR A 10 -9.10 2.32 -8.37
C THR A 10 -9.94 3.53 -8.76
N TYR A 11 -11.22 3.33 -9.05
CA TYR A 11 -12.14 4.41 -9.43
C TYR A 11 -13.60 4.05 -9.08
N PRO A 12 -14.46 5.05 -8.86
CA PRO A 12 -15.87 4.82 -8.55
C PRO A 12 -16.63 4.44 -9.83
N VAL A 13 -17.36 3.32 -9.79
CA VAL A 13 -18.07 2.78 -10.97
C VAL A 13 -19.20 3.71 -11.44
N ASP A 14 -19.81 4.44 -10.51
CA ASP A 14 -20.88 5.42 -10.76
C ASP A 14 -20.35 6.82 -11.14
N GLY A 15 -19.02 6.96 -11.29
CA GLY A 15 -18.38 8.21 -11.69
C GLY A 15 -18.19 9.23 -10.57
N SER A 16 -18.54 8.92 -9.32
CA SER A 16 -18.31 9.85 -8.20
C SER A 16 -17.93 9.13 -6.91
N PHE A 17 -16.94 9.65 -6.20
CA PHE A 17 -16.59 9.10 -4.89
C PHE A 17 -17.62 9.54 -3.84
N THR A 18 -18.18 8.60 -3.09
CA THR A 18 -18.82 8.90 -1.80
C THR A 18 -17.78 9.49 -0.83
N PRO A 19 -18.19 10.20 0.24
CA PRO A 19 -17.24 10.84 1.16
C PRO A 19 -16.20 9.88 1.75
N ILE A 20 -16.62 8.66 2.15
CA ILE A 20 -15.70 7.68 2.72
C ILE A 20 -14.79 7.05 1.66
N GLN A 21 -15.29 6.80 0.44
CA GLN A 21 -14.44 6.33 -0.65
C GLN A 21 -13.39 7.39 -1.00
N ARG A 22 -13.77 8.67 -1.06
CA ARG A 22 -12.83 9.78 -1.32
C ARG A 22 -11.75 9.85 -0.24
N GLN A 23 -12.15 9.80 1.02
CA GLN A 23 -11.21 9.89 2.14
C GLN A 23 -10.19 8.72 2.15
N LEU A 24 -10.65 7.50 1.95
CA LEU A 24 -9.76 6.32 1.90
C LEU A 24 -8.92 6.29 0.62
N TYR A 25 -9.45 6.81 -0.50
CA TYR A 25 -8.68 6.98 -1.72
C TYR A 25 -7.53 7.95 -1.53
N ASP A 26 -7.81 9.14 -1.00
CA ASP A 26 -6.80 10.16 -0.74
C ASP A 26 -5.76 9.66 0.29
N THR A 27 -6.19 8.85 1.27
CA THR A 27 -5.27 8.18 2.21
C THR A 27 -4.29 7.24 1.48
N VAL A 28 -4.79 6.36 0.61
CA VAL A 28 -3.94 5.45 -0.17
C VAL A 28 -3.02 6.24 -1.10
N ARG A 29 -3.53 7.30 -1.73
CA ARG A 29 -2.77 8.17 -2.62
C ARG A 29 -1.64 8.88 -1.90
N GLU A 30 -1.89 9.41 -0.70
CA GLU A 30 -0.87 10.07 0.11
C GLU A 30 0.17 9.07 0.63
N ALA A 31 -0.25 7.88 1.05
CA ALA A 31 0.67 6.80 1.43
C ALA A 31 1.59 6.42 0.26
N GLN A 32 1.04 6.32 -0.95
CA GLN A 32 1.80 6.05 -2.17
C GLN A 32 2.80 7.17 -2.46
N ARG A 33 2.36 8.43 -2.43
CA ARG A 33 3.22 9.58 -2.70
C ARG A 33 4.40 9.64 -1.72
N ARG A 34 4.14 9.49 -0.42
CA ARG A 34 5.20 9.47 0.60
C ARG A 34 6.15 8.29 0.44
N ALA A 35 5.65 7.12 0.07
CA ALA A 35 6.47 5.95 -0.20
C ALA A 35 7.34 6.13 -1.44
N ILE A 36 6.78 6.66 -2.54
CA ILE A 36 7.55 7.03 -3.73
C ILE A 36 8.64 8.03 -3.34
N ASP A 37 8.32 9.12 -2.66
CA ASP A 37 9.31 10.12 -2.23
C ASP A 37 10.44 9.52 -1.36
N ALA A 38 10.16 8.43 -0.64
CA ALA A 38 11.14 7.72 0.17
C ALA A 38 12.05 6.77 -0.64
N CYS A 39 11.74 6.46 -1.91
CA CYS A 39 12.54 5.58 -2.76
C CYS A 39 13.82 6.27 -3.26
N THR A 40 14.80 6.38 -2.36
CA THR A 40 16.08 7.04 -2.59
C THR A 40 17.25 6.07 -2.44
N PRO A 41 18.40 6.29 -3.11
CA PRO A 41 19.57 5.44 -2.97
C PRO A 41 20.01 5.26 -1.51
N GLY A 42 20.32 4.03 -1.12
CA GLY A 42 20.73 3.64 0.23
C GLY A 42 19.57 3.46 1.22
N ARG A 43 18.35 3.88 0.89
CA ARG A 43 17.18 3.66 1.76
C ARG A 43 16.77 2.19 1.73
N ARG A 44 16.54 1.60 2.89
CA ARG A 44 16.00 0.25 3.01
C ARG A 44 14.54 0.21 2.54
N TYR A 45 14.18 -0.76 1.72
CA TYR A 45 12.82 -0.88 1.18
C TYR A 45 11.76 -1.12 2.27
N ARG A 46 12.10 -1.82 3.35
CA ARG A 46 11.25 -1.93 4.53
C ARG A 46 10.88 -0.55 5.12
N ASP A 47 11.80 0.41 5.09
CA ASP A 47 11.53 1.75 5.61
C ASP A 47 10.60 2.54 4.67
N VAL A 48 10.50 2.15 3.40
CA VAL A 48 9.50 2.67 2.45
C VAL A 48 8.12 2.09 2.78
N HIS A 49 8.03 0.78 3.05
CA HIS A 49 6.80 0.15 3.52
C HIS A 49 6.29 0.78 4.83
N ASP A 50 7.20 0.99 5.78
CA ASP A 50 6.90 1.60 7.06
C ASP A 50 6.42 3.07 6.92
N VAL A 51 6.84 3.79 5.87
CA VAL A 51 6.32 5.14 5.54
C VAL A 51 4.87 5.06 5.06
N ALA A 52 4.57 4.14 4.14
CA ALA A 52 3.20 3.93 3.67
C ALA A 52 2.27 3.50 4.81
N ALA A 53 2.71 2.54 5.64
CA ALA A 53 1.93 2.03 6.76
C ALA A 53 1.56 3.12 7.78
N ARG A 54 2.49 4.04 8.10
CA ARG A 54 2.20 5.20 8.97
C ARG A 54 1.17 6.14 8.36
N ALA A 55 1.31 6.48 7.09
CA ALA A 55 0.34 7.32 6.39
C ALA A 55 -1.06 6.67 6.36
N ILE A 56 -1.13 5.35 6.21
CA ILE A 56 -2.38 4.60 6.32
C ILE A 56 -2.94 4.67 7.75
N CYS A 57 -2.12 4.52 8.79
CA CYS A 57 -2.58 4.69 10.17
C CYS A 57 -3.16 6.11 10.42
N GLU A 58 -2.51 7.16 9.90
CA GLU A 58 -3.01 8.53 9.97
C GLU A 58 -4.41 8.64 9.34
N GLY A 59 -4.56 8.24 8.07
CA GLY A 59 -5.83 8.33 7.37
C GLY A 59 -6.93 7.43 7.94
N LEU A 60 -6.59 6.25 8.47
CA LEU A 60 -7.56 5.38 9.16
C LEU A 60 -8.07 5.98 10.47
N VAL A 61 -7.25 6.76 11.18
CA VAL A 61 -7.70 7.52 12.37
C VAL A 61 -8.61 8.67 11.94
N GLU A 62 -8.24 9.41 10.90
CA GLU A 62 -9.07 10.49 10.35
C GLU A 62 -10.41 9.99 9.81
N ALA A 63 -10.45 8.78 9.24
CA ALA A 63 -11.68 8.12 8.78
C ALA A 63 -12.52 7.54 9.92
N GLY A 64 -12.02 7.60 11.16
CA GLY A 64 -12.68 7.05 12.33
C GLY A 64 -12.73 5.52 12.36
N LEU A 65 -11.88 4.84 11.58
CA LEU A 65 -11.78 3.37 11.54
C LEU A 65 -10.83 2.83 12.61
N LEU A 66 -9.81 3.62 12.97
CA LEU A 66 -8.93 3.37 14.10
C LEU A 66 -9.03 4.49 15.14
N ARG A 67 -8.70 4.18 16.39
CA ARG A 67 -8.67 5.12 17.53
C ARG A 67 -7.30 5.09 18.18
N GLY A 68 -6.71 6.26 18.40
CA GLY A 68 -5.42 6.40 19.09
C GLY A 68 -4.43 7.26 18.31
N LYS A 69 -3.16 7.18 18.71
CA LYS A 69 -2.07 7.90 18.04
C LYS A 69 -1.54 7.06 16.85
N PRO A 70 -1.39 7.63 15.65
CA PRO A 70 -0.94 6.90 14.46
C PRO A 70 0.35 6.10 14.67
N GLU A 71 1.37 6.67 15.31
CA GLU A 71 2.63 5.94 15.55
C GLU A 71 2.43 4.71 16.44
N SER A 72 1.64 4.83 17.51
CA SER A 72 1.33 3.69 18.38
C SER A 72 0.51 2.61 17.67
N LEU A 73 -0.33 2.99 16.71
CA LEU A 73 -1.09 2.05 15.87
C LEU A 73 -0.16 1.31 14.90
N PHE A 74 0.79 2.01 14.29
CA PHE A 74 1.83 1.43 13.43
C PHE A 74 2.71 0.45 14.22
N GLU A 75 3.18 0.82 15.41
CA GLU A 75 3.99 -0.05 16.28
C GLU A 75 3.24 -1.34 16.66
N ARG A 76 1.91 -1.26 16.83
CA ARG A 76 1.03 -2.40 17.08
C ARG A 76 0.62 -3.16 15.82
N ALA A 77 1.14 -2.78 14.65
CA ALA A 77 0.77 -3.33 13.35
C ALA A 77 -0.74 -3.27 13.04
N ALA A 78 -1.45 -2.28 13.56
CA ALA A 78 -2.90 -2.15 13.38
C ALA A 78 -3.29 -1.90 11.91
N HIS A 79 -2.42 -1.27 11.13
CA HIS A 79 -2.61 -1.09 9.69
C HIS A 79 -2.78 -2.42 8.96
N THR A 80 -2.23 -3.52 9.47
CA THR A 80 -2.19 -4.83 8.78
C THR A 80 -3.56 -5.47 8.60
N LEU A 81 -4.58 -5.05 9.35
CA LEU A 81 -5.97 -5.45 9.13
C LEU A 81 -6.56 -4.84 7.85
N PHE A 82 -6.00 -3.72 7.38
CA PHE A 82 -6.45 -2.96 6.22
C PHE A 82 -5.45 -3.03 5.05
N PHE A 83 -4.16 -2.95 5.34
CA PHE A 83 -3.04 -3.02 4.40
C PHE A 83 -2.26 -4.32 4.62
N THR A 84 -2.73 -5.38 3.96
CA THR A 84 -2.42 -6.78 4.30
C THR A 84 -1.25 -7.36 3.49
N HIS A 85 -0.63 -6.55 2.63
CA HIS A 85 0.47 -6.95 1.77
C HIS A 85 1.66 -5.99 1.87
N GLY A 86 2.78 -6.34 1.22
CA GLY A 86 3.92 -5.45 1.09
C GLY A 86 3.61 -4.20 0.26
N VAL A 87 4.41 -3.15 0.42
CA VAL A 87 4.24 -1.90 -0.36
C VAL A 87 4.60 -2.04 -1.84
N GLY A 88 5.22 -3.16 -2.21
CA GLY A 88 5.55 -3.50 -3.59
C GLY A 88 6.70 -4.50 -3.66
N HIS A 89 7.32 -4.57 -4.83
CA HIS A 89 8.34 -5.57 -5.18
C HIS A 89 9.26 -5.10 -6.30
N LEU A 90 10.33 -5.85 -6.57
CA LEU A 90 11.13 -5.70 -7.79
C LEU A 90 10.27 -6.04 -9.01
N ILE A 91 10.48 -5.32 -10.11
CA ILE A 91 9.84 -5.58 -11.40
C ILE A 91 10.88 -5.49 -12.53
N GLY A 92 10.79 -6.42 -13.49
CA GLY A 92 11.78 -6.53 -14.54
C GLY A 92 11.35 -7.48 -15.65
N LEU A 93 12.02 -8.63 -15.76
CA LEU A 93 11.63 -9.67 -16.71
C LEU A 93 10.37 -10.40 -16.23
N ASP A 94 10.24 -10.57 -14.90
CA ASP A 94 9.01 -11.03 -14.27
C ASP A 94 8.29 -9.88 -13.55
N VAL A 95 6.99 -10.04 -13.32
CA VAL A 95 6.18 -9.09 -12.54
C VAL A 95 6.72 -9.00 -11.10
N HIS A 96 6.83 -10.14 -10.43
CA HIS A 96 7.62 -10.28 -9.21
C HIS A 96 9.03 -10.73 -9.59
N ASP A 97 9.91 -9.78 -9.91
CA ASP A 97 11.23 -10.09 -10.48
C ASP A 97 12.06 -10.96 -9.51
N MET A 98 12.63 -12.06 -10.04
CA MET A 98 13.44 -13.02 -9.28
C MET A 98 12.72 -13.74 -8.12
N GLU A 99 11.39 -13.74 -8.06
CA GLU A 99 10.61 -14.41 -6.99
C GLU A 99 10.90 -15.92 -6.90
N GLU A 100 11.28 -16.58 -8.00
CA GLU A 100 11.66 -18.01 -8.01
C GLU A 100 12.89 -18.32 -7.13
N PHE A 101 13.73 -17.33 -6.85
CA PHE A 101 14.86 -17.46 -5.91
C PHE A 101 14.44 -17.22 -4.45
N GLY A 102 13.15 -16.99 -4.21
CA GLY A 102 12.58 -16.69 -2.91
C GLY A 102 13.22 -15.47 -2.24
N ASP A 103 13.32 -15.52 -0.91
CA ASP A 103 13.85 -14.42 -0.13
C ASP A 103 15.34 -14.12 -0.42
N GLN A 104 16.09 -15.03 -1.07
CA GLN A 104 17.49 -14.75 -1.43
C GLN A 104 17.62 -13.57 -2.39
N ALA A 105 16.67 -13.41 -3.32
CA ALA A 105 16.64 -12.27 -4.23
C ALA A 105 16.03 -11.03 -3.59
N GLY A 106 14.97 -11.19 -2.77
CA GLY A 106 14.27 -10.06 -2.15
C GLY A 106 14.97 -9.47 -0.91
N TYR A 107 15.77 -10.23 -0.17
CA TYR A 107 16.29 -9.82 1.14
C TYR A 107 17.82 -9.75 1.13
N ALA A 108 18.37 -8.68 1.71
CA ALA A 108 19.83 -8.60 1.89
C ALA A 108 20.31 -9.67 2.90
N PRO A 109 21.58 -10.12 2.82
CA PRO A 109 22.13 -11.11 3.75
C PRO A 109 21.87 -10.74 5.23
N GLY A 110 21.33 -11.70 6.00
CA GLY A 110 20.99 -11.51 7.40
C GLY A 110 19.64 -10.83 7.67
N ARG A 111 18.89 -10.41 6.64
CA ARG A 111 17.53 -9.88 6.79
C ARG A 111 16.51 -10.99 6.56
N THR A 112 15.45 -10.99 7.37
CA THR A 112 14.34 -11.96 7.28
C THR A 112 13.01 -11.23 7.30
N ARG A 113 11.96 -11.88 6.78
CA ARG A 113 10.57 -11.43 6.90
C ARG A 113 10.22 -11.11 8.34
N ARG A 114 9.41 -10.07 8.52
CA ARG A 114 8.71 -9.79 9.77
C ARG A 114 7.70 -10.93 10.05
N PRO A 115 7.49 -11.36 11.31
CA PRO A 115 6.57 -12.46 11.61
C PRO A 115 5.10 -12.03 11.63
N GLU A 116 4.82 -10.73 11.81
CA GLU A 116 3.46 -10.23 11.97
C GLU A 116 2.64 -10.43 10.69
N PHE A 117 1.33 -10.71 10.86
CA PHE A 117 0.38 -10.70 9.76
C PHE A 117 0.45 -9.37 8.99
N GLY A 118 0.19 -9.39 7.68
CA GLY A 118 0.41 -8.24 6.80
C GLY A 118 1.88 -8.00 6.48
N ASN A 119 2.68 -7.62 7.49
CA ASN A 119 4.09 -7.25 7.31
C ASN A 119 4.96 -8.40 6.78
N LYS A 120 4.63 -9.66 7.10
CA LYS A 120 5.35 -10.84 6.60
C LYS A 120 5.29 -11.02 5.09
N TYR A 121 4.37 -10.35 4.40
CA TYR A 121 4.16 -10.46 2.97
C TYR A 121 4.99 -9.45 2.15
N LEU A 122 5.81 -8.61 2.79
CA LEU A 122 6.77 -7.77 2.09
C LEU A 122 7.70 -8.63 1.22
N ARG A 123 7.87 -8.27 -0.06
CA ARG A 123 8.66 -9.05 -1.02
C ARG A 123 10.12 -8.60 -1.13
N LEU A 124 10.41 -7.37 -0.73
CA LEU A 124 11.73 -6.76 -0.86
C LEU A 124 12.17 -6.13 0.46
N ASP A 125 13.39 -6.43 0.87
CA ASP A 125 14.04 -5.84 2.04
C ASP A 125 15.55 -5.63 1.78
N ARG A 126 15.83 -4.92 0.70
CA ARG A 126 17.18 -4.49 0.31
C ARG A 126 17.30 -2.97 0.43
N ASP A 127 18.54 -2.52 0.44
CA ASP A 127 18.82 -1.09 0.29
C ASP A 127 18.67 -0.75 -1.19
N LEU A 128 17.88 0.28 -1.48
CA LEU A 128 17.60 0.71 -2.83
C LEU A 128 18.87 1.24 -3.49
N ALA A 129 19.14 0.82 -4.72
CA ALA A 129 20.27 1.29 -5.50
C ALA A 129 19.78 1.97 -6.79
N PRO A 130 20.55 2.93 -7.34
CA PRO A 130 20.23 3.52 -8.63
C PRO A 130 20.02 2.45 -9.71
N GLY A 131 18.96 2.60 -10.50
CA GLY A 131 18.57 1.66 -11.56
C GLY A 131 17.66 0.51 -11.10
N MET A 132 17.42 0.32 -9.79
CA MET A 132 16.39 -0.61 -9.34
C MET A 132 15.00 -0.13 -9.77
N ALA A 133 14.22 -1.01 -10.38
CA ALA A 133 12.81 -0.80 -10.67
C ALA A 133 11.95 -1.54 -9.64
N VAL A 134 10.99 -0.83 -9.05
CA VAL A 134 10.09 -1.37 -8.03
C VAL A 134 8.68 -0.84 -8.21
N THR A 135 7.68 -1.63 -7.79
CA THR A 135 6.30 -1.16 -7.66
C THR A 135 6.10 -0.45 -6.32
N ILE A 136 5.24 0.57 -6.28
CA ILE A 136 4.77 1.21 -5.04
C ILE A 136 3.25 1.20 -5.07
N GLU A 137 2.67 0.29 -4.32
CA GLU A 137 1.28 -0.16 -4.44
C GLU A 137 0.54 -0.26 -3.10
N PRO A 138 0.58 0.74 -2.20
CA PRO A 138 -0.18 0.65 -0.96
C PRO A 138 -1.68 0.49 -1.23
N GLY A 139 -2.38 -0.10 -0.27
CA GLY A 139 -3.82 -0.31 -0.38
C GLY A 139 -4.52 -0.46 0.95
N ILE A 140 -5.83 -0.20 0.95
CA ILE A 140 -6.74 -0.38 2.07
C ILE A 140 -7.85 -1.33 1.61
N TYR A 141 -8.05 -2.43 2.33
CA TYR A 141 -9.04 -3.44 2.03
C TYR A 141 -9.84 -3.82 3.26
N LEU A 142 -11.11 -4.15 3.05
CA LEU A 142 -11.97 -4.76 4.04
C LEU A 142 -12.28 -6.19 3.59
N VAL A 143 -11.39 -7.11 3.95
CA VAL A 143 -11.52 -8.53 3.59
C VAL A 143 -12.33 -9.25 4.66
N PRO A 144 -13.54 -9.77 4.37
CA PRO A 144 -14.41 -10.38 5.39
C PRO A 144 -13.72 -11.50 6.19
N ALA A 145 -12.91 -12.34 5.54
CA ALA A 145 -12.21 -13.44 6.19
C ALA A 145 -11.17 -12.97 7.23
N ILE A 146 -10.62 -11.77 7.10
CA ILE A 146 -9.71 -11.18 8.10
C ILE A 146 -10.53 -10.69 9.28
N TRP A 147 -11.62 -9.97 9.02
CA TRP A 147 -12.47 -9.37 10.05
C TRP A 147 -13.31 -10.37 10.85
N GLN A 148 -13.50 -11.57 10.31
CA GLN A 148 -14.12 -12.73 10.95
C GLN A 148 -13.12 -13.63 11.70
N ASN A 149 -11.83 -13.30 11.67
CA ASN A 149 -10.80 -14.07 12.36
C ASN A 149 -10.37 -13.38 13.65
N ASP A 150 -10.84 -13.90 14.79
CA ASP A 150 -10.57 -13.37 16.12
C ASP A 150 -9.07 -13.29 16.44
N ALA A 151 -8.26 -14.21 15.93
CA ALA A 151 -6.82 -14.20 16.17
C ALA A 151 -6.13 -12.95 15.56
N PHE A 152 -6.73 -12.35 14.55
CA PHE A 152 -6.24 -11.10 13.95
C PHE A 152 -6.89 -9.87 14.60
N VAL A 153 -8.18 -9.92 14.91
CA VAL A 153 -8.94 -8.73 15.34
C VAL A 153 -8.90 -8.49 16.85
N GLU A 154 -9.05 -9.53 17.68
CA GLU A 154 -9.10 -9.39 19.14
C GLU A 154 -7.89 -8.65 19.75
N PRO A 155 -6.63 -8.89 19.29
CA PRO A 155 -5.47 -8.15 19.79
C PRO A 155 -5.51 -6.63 19.56
N LEU A 156 -6.42 -6.16 18.70
CA LEU A 156 -6.57 -4.77 18.30
C LEU A 156 -7.98 -4.21 18.59
N ALA A 157 -8.82 -4.96 19.33
CA ALA A 157 -10.22 -4.59 19.58
C ALA A 157 -10.38 -3.23 20.30
N ASP A 158 -9.40 -2.83 21.13
CA ASP A 158 -9.38 -1.55 21.84
C ASP A 158 -9.13 -0.35 20.92
N VAL A 159 -8.48 -0.56 19.78
CA VAL A 159 -8.14 0.51 18.81
C VAL A 159 -9.00 0.50 17.56
N VAL A 160 -9.68 -0.61 17.24
CA VAL A 160 -10.56 -0.70 16.07
C VAL A 160 -11.94 -0.11 16.38
N ASN A 161 -12.46 0.72 15.48
CA ASN A 161 -13.86 1.10 15.47
C ASN A 161 -14.71 0.03 14.76
N ARG A 162 -15.08 -1.02 15.49
CA ARG A 162 -15.78 -2.19 14.95
C ARG A 162 -17.05 -1.83 14.19
N ASP A 163 -17.91 -0.99 14.78
CA ASP A 163 -19.16 -0.56 14.13
C ASP A 163 -18.92 0.16 12.79
N ALA A 164 -17.85 0.97 12.68
CA ALA A 164 -17.53 1.67 11.44
C ALA A 164 -17.01 0.72 10.37
N VAL A 165 -16.18 -0.26 10.76
CA VAL A 165 -15.70 -1.31 9.86
C VAL A 165 -16.84 -2.21 9.38
N GLU A 166 -17.75 -2.62 10.27
CA GLU A 166 -18.89 -3.47 9.94
C GLU A 166 -19.83 -2.78 8.94
N ARG A 167 -20.12 -1.48 9.11
CA ARG A 167 -20.90 -0.73 8.12
C ARG A 167 -20.26 -0.75 6.73
N LEU A 168 -18.94 -0.63 6.64
CA LEU A 168 -18.26 -0.68 5.34
C LEU A 168 -18.20 -2.09 4.74
N LEU A 169 -18.14 -3.13 5.58
CA LEU A 169 -18.27 -4.52 5.15
C LEU A 169 -19.67 -4.82 4.61
N GLU A 170 -20.72 -4.35 5.29
CA GLU A 170 -22.12 -4.45 4.84
C GLU A 170 -22.37 -3.72 3.52
N GLN A 171 -21.69 -2.58 3.32
CA GLN A 171 -21.73 -1.82 2.06
C GLN A 171 -20.86 -2.44 0.95
N HIS A 172 -20.20 -3.57 1.20
CA HIS A 172 -19.30 -4.23 0.26
C HIS A 172 -18.22 -3.28 -0.29
N PHE A 173 -17.63 -2.44 0.57
CA PHE A 173 -16.63 -1.44 0.17
C PHE A 173 -15.47 -2.04 -0.64
N GLY A 174 -15.08 -3.29 -0.33
CA GLY A 174 -14.01 -3.98 -1.03
C GLY A 174 -12.64 -3.41 -0.64
N GLY A 175 -12.08 -2.54 -1.47
CA GLY A 175 -10.82 -1.88 -1.18
C GLY A 175 -10.31 -0.96 -2.28
N ILE A 176 -9.19 -0.31 -2.00
CA ILE A 176 -8.52 0.65 -2.86
C ILE A 176 -7.05 0.25 -2.93
N ARG A 177 -6.52 0.17 -4.16
CA ARG A 177 -5.08 0.13 -4.44
C ARG A 177 -4.73 1.15 -5.51
N ILE A 178 -3.60 1.81 -5.33
CA ILE A 178 -3.02 2.69 -6.34
C ILE A 178 -1.56 2.30 -6.46
N GLU A 179 -1.12 2.01 -7.67
CA GLU A 179 0.20 1.44 -7.92
C GLU A 179 0.95 2.19 -9.02
N GLU A 180 2.22 2.43 -8.76
CA GLU A 180 3.17 2.99 -9.71
C GLU A 180 4.39 2.09 -9.83
N THR A 181 4.92 1.95 -11.04
CA THR A 181 6.28 1.46 -11.21
C THR A 181 7.24 2.64 -11.21
N ILE A 182 8.27 2.58 -10.36
CA ILE A 182 9.29 3.61 -10.25
C ILE A 182 10.68 3.03 -10.49
N VAL A 183 11.58 3.86 -11.01
CA VAL A 183 13.02 3.58 -11.08
C VAL A 183 13.73 4.49 -10.10
N VAL A 184 14.53 3.89 -9.21
CA VAL A 184 15.37 4.64 -8.28
C VAL A 184 16.45 5.35 -9.10
N ARG A 185 16.49 6.68 -9.02
CA ARG A 185 17.55 7.51 -9.62
C ARG A 185 18.43 8.10 -8.52
N ASP A 186 19.51 8.75 -8.93
CA ASP A 186 20.40 9.49 -8.04
C ASP A 186 19.72 10.80 -7.55
N ALA A 187 20.45 11.91 -7.51
CA ALA A 187 20.08 13.16 -6.81
C ALA A 187 18.76 13.85 -7.23
N GLN A 188 18.00 13.32 -8.19
CA GLN A 188 16.75 13.89 -8.71
C GLN A 188 15.48 13.30 -8.09
N GLY A 189 15.60 12.28 -7.23
CA GLY A 189 14.46 11.50 -6.74
C GLY A 189 14.03 10.42 -7.74
N PRO A 190 13.11 9.53 -7.35
CA PRO A 190 12.72 8.41 -8.20
C PRO A 190 11.94 8.86 -9.43
N GLU A 191 12.17 8.18 -10.54
CA GLU A 191 11.43 8.37 -11.79
C GLU A 191 10.18 7.48 -11.79
N ILE A 192 9.02 8.07 -12.02
CA ILE A 192 7.76 7.35 -12.14
C ILE A 192 7.53 6.98 -13.61
N LEU A 193 7.54 5.69 -13.94
CA LEU A 193 7.43 5.25 -15.34
C LEU A 193 6.03 5.47 -15.94
N SER A 194 5.01 5.55 -15.08
CA SER A 194 3.61 5.76 -15.44
C SER A 194 3.10 7.18 -15.15
N GLN A 195 4.00 8.16 -15.03
CA GLN A 195 3.67 9.56 -14.71
C GLN A 195 2.59 10.18 -15.61
N GLY A 196 2.43 9.70 -16.84
CA GLY A 196 1.39 10.17 -17.77
C GLY A 196 -0.05 9.73 -17.45
N LEU A 197 -0.25 8.86 -16.46
CA LEU A 197 -1.56 8.34 -16.07
C LEU A 197 -2.00 8.93 -14.72
N PRO A 198 -3.19 9.56 -14.63
CA PRO A 198 -3.62 10.21 -13.41
C PRO A 198 -3.86 9.21 -12.26
N ASN A 199 -3.60 9.69 -11.05
CA ASN A 199 -3.82 8.98 -9.79
C ASN A 199 -4.65 9.76 -8.78
N ASP A 200 -4.83 11.06 -8.99
CA ASP A 200 -5.59 11.88 -8.06
C ASP A 200 -7.07 11.73 -8.37
N ALA A 201 -7.92 11.64 -7.35
CA ALA A 201 -9.35 11.38 -7.50
C ALA A 201 -10.02 12.33 -8.50
N ASP A 202 -9.67 13.62 -8.41
CA ASP A 202 -10.20 14.69 -9.26
C ASP A 202 -9.71 14.62 -10.72
N ALA A 203 -8.60 13.91 -10.97
CA ALA A 203 -8.05 13.70 -12.31
C ALA A 203 -8.53 12.37 -12.92
N VAL A 204 -8.85 11.37 -12.10
CA VAL A 204 -9.36 10.06 -12.57
C VAL A 204 -10.84 10.14 -12.94
N VAL A 205 -11.67 10.79 -12.12
CA VAL A 205 -13.13 10.86 -12.33
C VAL A 205 -13.52 11.39 -13.72
N PRO A 206 -12.93 12.50 -14.22
CA PRO A 206 -13.26 13.01 -15.55
C PRO A 206 -12.97 12.05 -16.71
N LEU A 207 -12.11 11.04 -16.50
CA LEU A 207 -11.77 10.05 -17.52
C LEU A 207 -12.77 8.89 -17.63
N LEU A 208 -13.68 8.74 -16.67
CA LEU A 208 -14.57 7.58 -16.58
C LEU A 208 -15.68 7.54 -17.63
N GLY A 209 -15.77 8.58 -18.48
CA GLY A 209 -16.84 8.74 -19.45
C GLY A 209 -18.18 9.04 -18.75
N THR A 210 -19.08 9.70 -19.45
CA THR A 210 -20.46 9.84 -18.99
C THR A 210 -21.24 8.62 -19.45
N ASN A 211 -21.83 7.86 -18.53
CA ASN A 211 -22.82 6.83 -18.86
C ASN A 211 -24.08 7.44 -19.47
#